data_AF-A0A820J4J6-F1
#
_entry.id   AF-A0A820J4J6-F1
#
_cell.length_a   1.000
_cell.length_b   1.000
_cell.length_c   1.000
_cell.angle_alpha   90.00
_cell.angle_beta   90.00
_cell.angle_gamma   90.00
#
_symmetry.space_group_name_H-M   'P 1'
#
loop_
_entity.id
_entity.type
_entity.pdbx_description
1 polymer ?
#
loop_
_entity_poly.entity_id
_entity_poly.type
_entity_poly.pdbx_seq_one_letter_code
_entity_poly.pdbx_strand_id
1 'polypeptide(L)'
;MTSNNFYEYIDRASIDENLICEVCHNPFLDPVVTQCGYTYCGPCIEQNIKSGSHCPSQSCNQLLSADHLTPNPTPRLIISMLDNLRVRCRLCGETNVNRRNFDEHLQGSCPERRIDCSAKDVGCPWSGPKNEHNEHVKMCIFEKLRPVVDILYKVIENQRLDIEKLQKQTEQQTTEIGQLNTQLDQQKAQLQGHEIKIGDIQSQNQSQNNEIASIREQITTLEGKINKVRSAIHWLSQSQEKEHSDIHTTLPI
;
A
#
# COMPACT_ATOMS: atom_id res chain seq x y z
N MET A 1 43.65 4.43 -4.95
CA MET A 1 43.90 5.03 -6.27
C MET A 1 42.66 5.79 -6.73
N THR A 2 42.53 7.06 -6.38
CA THR A 2 41.55 7.97 -7.01
C THR A 2 42.34 9.11 -7.63
N SER A 3 43.19 8.76 -8.60
CA SER A 3 43.74 9.76 -9.50
C SER A 3 42.56 10.30 -10.29
N ASN A 4 42.20 11.55 -10.04
CA ASN A 4 41.24 12.29 -10.85
C ASN A 4 41.85 12.38 -12.27
N ASN A 5 41.60 11.38 -13.11
CA ASN A 5 42.33 11.12 -14.36
C ASN A 5 41.88 12.05 -15.52
N PHE A 6 41.05 13.04 -15.20
CA PHE A 6 40.44 13.94 -16.16
C PHE A 6 41.30 15.19 -16.44
N TYR A 7 42.31 15.46 -15.63
CA TYR A 7 43.22 16.59 -15.84
C TYR A 7 44.68 16.25 -15.53
N GLU A 8 45.57 17.11 -15.99
CA GLU A 8 46.99 17.13 -15.62
C GLU A 8 47.41 18.53 -15.14
N TYR A 9 48.36 18.60 -14.22
CA TYR A 9 48.91 19.88 -13.77
C TYR A 9 49.85 20.44 -14.85
N ILE A 10 49.65 21.70 -15.24
CA ILE A 10 50.40 22.33 -16.35
C ILE A 10 51.88 22.48 -16.00
N ASP A 11 52.17 22.94 -14.79
CA ASP A 11 53.53 23.19 -14.33
C ASP A 11 53.77 22.48 -13.00
N ARG A 12 53.92 21.16 -13.08
CA ARG A 12 54.10 20.33 -11.89
C ARG A 12 55.42 20.65 -11.16
N ALA A 13 56.41 21.18 -11.88
CA ALA A 13 57.72 21.51 -11.33
C ALA A 13 57.72 22.80 -10.51
N SER A 14 56.77 23.72 -10.75
CA SER A 14 56.61 24.94 -9.94
C SER A 14 55.66 24.79 -8.76
N ILE A 15 55.04 23.62 -8.58
CA ILE A 15 54.21 23.36 -7.41
C ILE A 15 55.12 23.22 -6.18
N ASP A 16 54.85 24.05 -5.17
CA ASP A 16 55.54 24.00 -3.89
C ASP A 16 55.54 22.58 -3.30
N GLU A 17 56.72 22.08 -2.92
CA GLU A 17 56.92 20.75 -2.36
C GLU A 17 56.05 20.52 -1.10
N ASN A 18 55.75 21.58 -0.34
CA ASN A 18 54.88 21.52 0.84
C ASN A 18 53.40 21.25 0.51
N LEU A 19 53.01 21.29 -0.77
CA LEU A 19 51.67 20.94 -1.24
C LEU A 19 51.59 19.50 -1.77
N ILE A 20 52.71 18.77 -1.76
CA ILE A 20 52.82 17.42 -2.30
C ILE A 20 52.66 16.38 -1.17
N CYS A 21 51.87 15.35 -1.43
CA CYS A 21 51.71 14.24 -0.50
C CYS A 21 52.87 13.25 -0.57
N GLU A 22 53.50 12.93 0.56
CA GLU A 22 54.59 11.93 0.66
C GLU A 22 54.14 10.50 0.30
N VAL A 23 52.84 10.19 0.37
CA VAL A 23 52.33 8.85 0.06
C VAL A 23 52.15 8.65 -1.44
N CYS A 24 51.49 9.59 -2.12
CA CYS A 24 51.16 9.46 -3.54
C CYS A 24 52.00 10.34 -4.47
N HIS A 25 52.85 11.21 -3.94
CA HIS A 25 53.73 12.13 -4.68
C HIS A 25 52.98 13.06 -5.66
N ASN A 26 51.73 13.40 -5.32
CA ASN A 26 50.89 14.34 -6.07
C ASN A 26 50.43 15.49 -5.16
N PRO A 27 50.04 16.64 -5.72
CA PRO A 27 49.40 17.70 -4.95
C PRO A 27 48.21 17.17 -4.16
N PHE A 28 48.07 17.59 -2.90
CA PHE A 28 47.08 16.99 -1.98
C PHE A 28 45.66 16.97 -2.57
N LEU A 29 44.98 15.83 -2.49
CA LEU A 29 43.56 15.67 -2.80
C LEU A 29 42.80 15.53 -1.49
N ASP A 30 41.88 16.46 -1.23
CA ASP A 30 41.12 16.57 0.01
C ASP A 30 42.06 16.42 1.22
N PRO A 31 43.00 17.37 1.42
CA PRO A 31 44.04 17.26 2.44
C PRO A 31 43.43 17.06 3.82
N VAL A 32 44.08 16.21 4.62
CA VAL A 32 43.76 15.95 6.02
C VAL A 32 45.02 16.13 6.84
N VAL A 33 44.93 16.92 7.91
CA VAL A 33 46.03 17.11 8.86
C VAL A 33 45.88 16.10 9.98
N THR A 34 46.90 15.28 10.19
CA THR A 34 46.92 14.30 11.29
C THR A 34 47.19 14.99 12.63
N GLN A 35 46.96 14.28 13.74
CA GLN A 35 47.27 14.80 15.08
C GLN A 35 48.76 15.08 15.31
N CYS A 36 49.64 14.39 14.58
CA CYS A 36 51.08 14.66 14.59
C CYS A 36 51.50 15.83 13.67
N GLY A 37 50.53 16.53 13.05
CA GLY A 37 50.77 17.75 12.27
C GLY A 37 51.13 17.54 10.80
N TYR A 38 51.25 16.29 10.34
CA TYR A 38 51.52 15.98 8.94
C TYR A 38 50.24 16.07 8.09
N THR A 39 50.38 16.46 6.84
CA THR A 39 49.25 16.56 5.90
C THR A 39 49.37 15.49 4.83
N TYR A 40 48.26 14.81 4.52
CA TYR A 40 48.16 13.80 3.47
C TYR A 40 46.87 13.96 2.68
N CYS A 41 46.77 13.34 1.50
CA CYS A 41 45.47 13.24 0.83
C CYS A 41 44.51 12.40 1.67
N GLY A 42 43.23 12.77 1.74
CA GLY A 42 42.18 11.99 2.42
C GLY A 42 42.20 10.51 2.03
N PRO A 43 42.15 10.17 0.72
CA PRO A 43 42.21 8.78 0.27
C PRO A 43 43.50 8.05 0.65
N CYS A 44 44.63 8.77 0.72
CA CYS A 44 45.94 8.19 1.07
C CYS A 44 46.00 7.82 2.55
N ILE A 45 45.56 8.72 3.43
CA ILE A 45 45.61 8.48 4.87
C ILE A 45 44.54 7.48 5.31
N GLU A 46 43.34 7.52 4.71
CA GLU A 46 42.30 6.52 4.94
C GLU A 46 42.76 5.11 4.55
N GLN A 47 43.41 4.97 3.40
CA GLN A 47 43.96 3.69 2.97
C GLN A 47 45.09 3.22 3.90
N ASN A 48 45.95 4.14 4.34
CA ASN A 48 47.02 3.82 5.28
C ASN A 48 46.45 3.31 6.61
N ILE A 49 45.52 4.02 7.25
CA ILE A 49 44.90 3.60 8.53
C ILE A 49 44.24 2.22 8.42
N LYS A 50 43.62 1.90 7.28
CA LYS A 50 43.03 0.57 7.04
C LYS A 50 44.08 -0.55 6.95
N SER A 51 45.28 -0.26 6.46
CA SER A 51 46.37 -1.23 6.28
C SER A 51 47.40 -1.24 7.42
N GLY A 52 47.45 -0.18 8.22
CA GLY A 52 48.37 -0.01 9.33
C GLY A 52 48.14 1.33 10.03
N SER A 53 48.03 1.32 11.34
CA SER A 53 47.59 2.49 12.10
C SER A 53 48.74 3.44 12.46
N HIS A 54 49.85 3.52 11.73
CA HIS A 54 50.98 4.43 12.06
C HIS A 54 51.15 5.51 11.00
N CYS A 55 51.62 6.68 11.43
CA CYS A 55 51.91 7.80 10.53
C CYS A 55 52.83 7.36 9.35
N PRO A 56 52.48 7.70 8.10
CA PRO A 56 53.30 7.34 6.94
C PRO A 56 54.70 7.97 6.92
N SER A 57 54.89 9.11 7.59
CA SER A 57 56.15 9.83 7.59
C SER A 57 57.25 9.02 8.28
N GLN A 58 58.42 8.91 7.64
CA GLN A 58 59.59 8.20 8.17
C GLN A 58 60.14 8.82 9.46
N SER A 59 59.81 10.09 9.73
CA SER A 59 60.24 10.82 10.92
C SER A 59 59.20 10.81 12.04
N CYS A 60 58.10 10.07 11.89
CA CYS A 60 57.00 10.01 12.86
C CYS A 60 56.46 8.59 12.99
N ASN A 61 56.47 8.02 14.19
CA ASN A 61 55.89 6.69 14.46
C ASN A 61 54.60 6.77 15.31
N GLN A 62 53.83 7.86 15.17
CA GLN A 62 52.62 8.07 15.95
C GLN A 62 51.48 7.18 15.45
N LEU A 63 50.73 6.57 16.37
CA LEU A 63 49.53 5.79 16.04
C LEU A 63 48.39 6.74 15.60
N LEU A 64 47.77 6.44 14.46
CA LEU A 64 46.64 7.15 13.86
C LEU A 64 45.38 6.28 13.96
N SER A 65 44.30 6.85 14.47
CA SER A 65 42.96 6.26 14.50
C SER A 65 42.02 7.02 13.55
N ALA A 66 41.03 6.33 12.98
CA ALA A 66 39.99 6.95 12.15
C ALA A 66 39.18 8.00 12.93
N ASP A 67 38.95 7.77 14.23
CA ASP A 67 38.21 8.68 15.12
C ASP A 67 38.94 10.02 15.35
N HIS A 68 40.22 10.07 14.97
CA HIS A 68 41.12 11.20 15.19
C HIS A 68 41.41 12.01 13.93
N LEU A 69 40.82 11.65 12.79
CA LEU A 69 40.91 12.42 11.54
C LEU A 69 39.92 13.61 11.48
N THR A 70 39.05 13.75 12.48
CA THR A 70 38.14 14.89 12.63
C THR A 70 38.26 15.55 14.01
N PRO A 71 38.26 16.89 14.16
CA PRO A 71 38.38 17.94 13.16
C PRO A 71 39.75 18.65 13.32
N ASN A 72 40.77 18.21 12.60
CA ASN A 72 41.94 19.07 12.36
C ASN A 72 41.82 19.66 10.94
N PRO A 73 41.03 20.73 10.77
CA PRO A 73 40.78 21.29 9.45
C PRO A 73 42.09 21.79 8.86
N THR A 74 42.39 21.36 7.64
CA THR A 74 43.53 21.89 6.90
C THR A 74 43.45 23.42 6.82
N PRO A 75 44.54 24.14 7.11
CA PRO A 75 44.59 25.58 6.99
C PRO A 75 44.04 26.06 5.65
N ARG A 76 43.16 27.06 5.69
CA ARG A 76 42.49 27.61 4.48
C ARG A 76 43.47 28.10 3.42
N LEU A 77 44.67 28.51 3.84
CA LEU A 77 45.75 28.89 2.93
C LEU A 77 46.17 27.72 2.03
N ILE A 78 46.40 26.53 2.60
CA ILE A 78 46.81 25.34 1.85
C ILE A 78 45.71 24.95 0.85
N ILE A 79 44.45 24.96 1.29
CA ILE A 79 43.30 24.72 0.41
C ILE A 79 43.27 25.73 -0.74
N SER A 80 43.41 27.03 -0.44
CA SER A 80 43.46 28.10 -1.45
C SER A 80 44.62 27.95 -2.43
N MET A 81 45.80 27.55 -1.96
CA MET A 81 46.96 27.32 -2.82
C MET A 81 46.71 26.14 -3.78
N LEU A 82 46.16 25.03 -3.27
CA LEU A 82 45.78 23.86 -4.08
C LEU A 82 44.69 24.19 -5.11
N ASP A 83 43.70 24.98 -4.71
CA ASP A 83 42.57 25.40 -5.54
C ASP A 83 42.97 26.31 -6.71
N ASN A 84 44.05 27.08 -6.51
CA ASN A 84 44.59 27.99 -7.51
C ASN A 84 45.55 27.34 -8.51
N LEU A 85 45.97 26.09 -8.27
CA LEU A 85 46.77 25.33 -9.22
C LEU A 85 46.09 25.26 -10.58
N ARG A 86 46.88 25.45 -11.63
CA ARG A 86 46.40 25.42 -13.02
C ARG A 86 46.49 24.00 -13.58
N VAL A 87 45.40 23.56 -14.17
CA VAL A 87 45.29 22.23 -14.78
C VAL A 87 44.93 22.34 -16.25
N ARG A 88 45.35 21.33 -17.02
CA ARG A 88 44.93 21.09 -18.40
C ARG A 88 43.92 19.95 -18.39
N CYS A 89 42.79 20.17 -19.03
CA CYS A 89 41.79 19.12 -19.24
C CYS A 89 42.34 18.07 -20.23
N ARG A 90 42.30 16.78 -19.84
CA ARG A 90 42.73 15.68 -20.72
C ARG A 90 41.74 15.31 -21.81
N LEU A 91 40.50 15.79 -21.70
CA LEU A 91 39.45 15.52 -22.66
C LEU A 91 39.47 16.53 -23.81
N CYS A 92 39.40 17.83 -23.49
CA CYS A 92 39.32 18.89 -24.50
C CYS A 92 40.61 19.69 -24.69
N GLY A 93 41.63 19.47 -23.86
CA GLY A 93 42.90 20.22 -23.94
C GLY A 93 42.87 21.62 -23.35
N GLU A 94 41.72 22.11 -22.86
CA GLU A 94 41.60 23.45 -22.27
C GLU A 94 42.63 23.64 -21.15
N THR A 95 43.34 24.77 -21.22
CA THR A 95 44.39 25.11 -20.27
C THR A 95 43.89 26.23 -19.35
N ASN A 96 44.67 26.57 -18.32
CA ASN A 96 44.34 27.64 -17.38
C ASN A 96 43.07 27.44 -16.54
N VAL A 97 42.55 26.22 -16.45
CA VAL A 97 41.45 25.91 -15.52
C VAL A 97 42.02 25.84 -14.11
N ASN A 98 41.45 26.61 -13.17
CA ASN A 98 41.72 26.44 -11.75
C ASN A 98 41.32 25.02 -11.33
N ARG A 99 42.15 24.34 -10.55
CA ARG A 99 41.82 23.03 -10.00
C ARG A 99 40.45 23.02 -9.30
N ARG A 100 40.14 24.06 -8.51
CA ARG A 100 38.82 24.21 -7.86
C ARG A 100 37.64 24.22 -8.84
N ASN A 101 37.84 24.84 -10.00
CA ASN A 101 36.77 25.02 -11.00
C ASN A 101 36.81 23.92 -12.07
N PHE A 102 37.66 22.90 -11.91
CA PHE A 102 37.78 21.85 -12.90
C PHE A 102 36.49 21.03 -13.01
N ASP A 103 35.80 20.76 -11.90
CA ASP A 103 34.52 20.04 -11.94
C ASP A 103 33.43 20.85 -12.65
N GLU A 104 33.40 22.17 -12.44
CA GLU A 104 32.50 23.09 -13.17
C GLU A 104 32.82 23.09 -14.67
N HIS A 105 34.11 23.14 -15.03
CA HIS A 105 34.54 22.99 -16.42
C HIS A 105 34.08 21.64 -16.98
N LEU A 106 34.39 20.52 -16.30
CA LEU A 106 34.05 19.19 -16.75
C LEU A 106 32.54 19.09 -16.97
N GLN A 107 31.74 19.55 -16.01
CA GLN A 107 30.29 19.42 -16.07
C GLN A 107 29.63 20.36 -17.09
N GLY A 108 30.02 21.63 -17.09
CA GLY A 108 29.34 22.71 -17.78
C GLY A 108 29.96 23.14 -19.11
N SER A 109 31.30 23.09 -19.23
CA SER A 109 32.00 23.75 -20.34
C SER A 109 32.79 22.81 -21.25
N CYS A 110 33.16 21.62 -20.78
CA CYS A 110 34.01 20.69 -21.53
C CYS A 110 33.27 20.13 -22.75
N PRO A 111 33.72 20.43 -24.00
CA PRO A 111 33.06 19.97 -25.22
C PRO A 111 33.20 18.46 -25.46
N GLU A 112 34.33 17.88 -25.03
CA GLU A 112 34.67 16.46 -25.23
C GLU A 112 34.17 15.56 -24.09
N ARG A 113 33.49 16.13 -23.08
CA ARG A 113 32.86 15.31 -22.04
C ARG A 113 31.80 14.44 -22.68
N ARG A 114 31.85 13.14 -22.40
CA ARG A 114 30.78 12.22 -22.77
C ARG A 114 29.55 12.47 -21.91
N ILE A 115 28.43 12.73 -22.56
CA ILE A 115 27.11 12.88 -21.94
C ILE A 115 26.12 11.91 -22.58
N ASP A 116 25.10 11.53 -21.83
CA ASP A 116 23.94 10.83 -22.36
C ASP A 116 23.01 11.82 -23.07
N CYS A 117 22.25 11.33 -24.03
CA CYS A 117 21.14 12.09 -24.62
C CYS A 117 20.14 12.47 -23.52
N SER A 118 19.52 13.65 -23.62
CA SER A 118 18.43 14.04 -22.72
C SER A 118 17.31 13.00 -22.67
N ALA A 119 17.01 12.33 -23.78
CA ALA A 119 16.01 11.25 -23.90
C ALA A 119 16.47 9.87 -23.38
N LYS A 120 17.47 9.81 -22.50
CA LYS A 120 17.92 8.56 -21.89
C LYS A 120 16.82 7.90 -21.06
N ASP A 121 16.02 8.71 -20.37
CA ASP A 121 14.85 8.32 -19.57
C ASP A 121 13.79 7.55 -20.38
N VAL A 122 13.62 7.94 -21.65
CA VAL A 122 12.71 7.29 -22.59
C VAL A 122 13.41 6.25 -23.48
N GLY A 123 14.68 5.91 -23.18
CA GLY A 123 15.39 4.79 -23.78
C GLY A 123 16.35 5.13 -24.93
N CYS A 124 16.70 6.40 -25.15
CA CYS A 124 17.69 6.74 -26.17
C CYS A 124 19.07 6.14 -25.80
N PRO A 125 19.70 5.34 -26.69
CA PRO A 125 20.97 4.69 -26.38
C PRO A 125 22.20 5.60 -26.59
N TRP A 126 22.01 6.79 -27.14
CA TRP A 126 23.12 7.66 -27.50
C TRP A 126 23.86 8.20 -26.26
N SER A 127 25.17 8.03 -26.28
CA SER A 127 26.11 8.64 -25.35
C SER A 127 27.35 9.06 -26.14
N GLY A 128 27.69 10.34 -26.10
CA GLY A 128 28.73 10.90 -26.97
C GLY A 128 29.30 12.22 -26.45
N PRO A 129 30.28 12.79 -27.16
CA PRO A 129 30.83 14.11 -26.85
C PRO A 129 29.74 15.19 -26.75
N LYS A 130 29.88 16.12 -25.79
CA LYS A 130 28.90 17.18 -25.54
C LYS A 130 28.73 18.12 -26.74
N ASN A 131 29.78 18.40 -27.49
CA ASN A 131 29.73 19.21 -28.71
C ASN A 131 28.85 18.59 -29.82
N GLU A 132 28.74 17.26 -29.88
CA GLU A 132 27.90 16.54 -30.85
C GLU A 132 26.44 16.37 -30.39
N HIS A 133 26.16 16.54 -29.09
CA HIS A 133 24.84 16.29 -28.51
C HIS A 133 23.71 17.09 -29.16
N ASN A 134 23.94 18.37 -29.47
CA ASN A 134 22.90 19.21 -30.06
C ASN A 134 22.50 18.75 -31.47
N GLU A 135 23.47 18.28 -32.27
CA GLU A 135 23.18 17.71 -33.60
C GLU A 135 22.45 16.37 -33.47
N HIS A 136 22.83 15.55 -32.49
CA HIS A 136 22.09 14.33 -32.17
C HIS A 136 20.63 14.62 -31.81
N VAL A 137 20.37 15.56 -30.89
CA VAL A 137 19.01 15.89 -30.41
C VAL A 137 18.08 16.32 -31.55
N LYS A 138 18.57 17.06 -32.55
CA LYS A 138 17.76 17.47 -33.73
C LYS A 138 17.17 16.27 -34.50
N MET A 139 17.90 15.16 -34.54
CA MET A 139 17.48 13.93 -35.25
C MET A 139 16.99 12.82 -34.32
N CYS A 140 17.12 13.00 -33.00
CA CYS A 140 16.75 12.00 -32.01
C CYS A 140 15.24 11.73 -32.04
N ILE A 141 14.85 10.52 -32.46
CA ILE A 141 13.45 10.09 -32.49
C ILE A 141 12.83 10.08 -31.08
N PHE A 142 13.62 9.74 -30.06
CA PHE A 142 13.15 9.63 -28.69
C PHE A 142 12.82 10.99 -28.09
N GLU A 143 13.59 12.03 -28.41
CA GLU A 143 13.23 13.41 -28.05
C GLU A 143 11.94 13.85 -28.74
N LYS A 144 11.77 13.52 -30.03
CA LYS A 144 10.53 13.81 -30.77
C LYS A 144 9.32 13.05 -30.22
N LEU A 145 9.52 11.90 -29.60
CA LEU A 145 8.46 11.09 -29.00
C LEU A 145 8.04 11.58 -27.61
N ARG A 146 8.81 12.47 -26.95
CA ARG A 146 8.49 12.95 -25.59
C ARG A 146 7.05 13.42 -25.42
N PRO A 147 6.47 14.27 -26.29
CA PRO A 147 5.09 14.73 -26.09
C PRO A 147 4.09 13.57 -26.09
N VAL A 148 4.32 12.55 -26.91
CA VAL A 148 3.46 11.36 -26.95
C VAL A 148 3.63 10.55 -25.66
N VAL A 149 4.87 10.33 -25.22
CA VAL A 149 5.18 9.62 -23.96
C VAL A 149 4.54 10.33 -22.76
N ASP A 150 4.59 11.66 -22.70
CA ASP A 150 3.95 12.45 -21.63
C ASP A 150 2.43 12.29 -21.62
N ILE A 151 1.80 12.25 -22.80
CA ILE A 151 0.36 11.97 -22.93
C ILE A 151 0.07 10.55 -22.45
N LEU A 152 0.88 9.57 -22.82
CA LEU A 152 0.71 8.18 -22.39
C LEU A 152 0.82 8.05 -20.86
N TYR A 153 1.79 8.73 -20.23
CA TYR A 153 1.89 8.75 -18.76
C TYR A 153 0.63 9.31 -18.11
N LYS A 154 0.07 10.41 -18.64
CA LYS A 154 -1.20 10.98 -18.13
C LYS A 154 -2.37 10.02 -18.32
N VAL A 155 -2.46 9.34 -19.46
CA VAL A 155 -3.51 8.34 -19.71
C VAL A 155 -3.40 7.17 -18.73
N ILE A 156 -2.18 6.66 -18.51
CA ILE A 156 -1.93 5.57 -17.55
C ILE A 156 -2.33 6.00 -16.14
N GLU A 157 -2.00 7.22 -15.73
CA GLU A 157 -2.36 7.72 -14.41
C GLU A 157 -3.88 7.87 -14.24
N ASN A 158 -4.57 8.42 -15.25
CA ASN A 158 -6.02 8.50 -15.23
C ASN A 158 -6.67 7.12 -15.18
N GLN A 159 -6.16 6.16 -15.95
CA GLN A 159 -6.63 4.77 -15.92
C GLN A 159 -6.43 4.12 -14.55
N ARG A 160 -5.35 4.42 -13.83
CA ARG A 160 -5.13 3.93 -12.47
C ARG A 160 -6.19 4.48 -11.50
N LEU A 161 -6.51 5.76 -11.60
CA LEU A 161 -7.56 6.39 -10.78
C LEU A 161 -8.94 5.79 -11.08
N ASP A 162 -9.25 5.52 -12.35
CA ASP A 162 -10.49 4.87 -12.74
C ASP A 162 -10.59 3.44 -12.20
N ILE A 163 -9.50 2.68 -12.23
CA ILE A 163 -9.43 1.32 -11.64
C ILE A 163 -9.70 1.38 -10.14
N GLU A 164 -9.05 2.30 -9.41
CA GLU A 164 -9.26 2.46 -7.96
C GLU A 164 -10.73 2.80 -7.64
N LYS A 165 -11.34 3.68 -8.44
CA LYS A 165 -12.75 4.03 -8.31
C LYS A 165 -13.67 2.83 -8.54
N LEU A 166 -13.42 2.04 -9.58
CA LEU A 166 -14.20 0.84 -9.88
C LEU A 166 -14.04 -0.24 -8.80
N GLN A 167 -12.84 -0.38 -8.23
CA GLN A 167 -12.59 -1.29 -7.10
C GLN A 167 -13.41 -0.88 -5.87
N LYS A 168 -13.40 0.41 -5.50
CA LYS A 168 -14.22 0.94 -4.40
C LYS A 168 -15.72 0.70 -4.63
N GLN A 169 -16.20 0.91 -5.85
CA GLN A 169 -17.60 0.62 -6.20
C GLN A 169 -17.93 -0.87 -6.06
N THR A 170 -17.02 -1.75 -6.46
CA THR A 170 -17.19 -3.21 -6.37
C THR A 170 -17.23 -3.68 -4.91
N GLU A 171 -16.36 -3.14 -4.06
CA GLU A 171 -16.34 -3.43 -2.61
C GLU A 171 -17.64 -2.98 -1.94
N GLN A 172 -18.13 -1.78 -2.29
CA GLN A 172 -19.41 -1.28 -1.81
C GLN A 172 -20.57 -2.21 -2.22
N GLN A 173 -20.66 -2.55 -3.50
CA GLN A 173 -21.71 -3.46 -4.01
C GLN A 173 -21.64 -4.84 -3.34
N THR A 174 -20.44 -5.37 -3.11
CA THR A 174 -20.24 -6.65 -2.40
C THR A 174 -20.78 -6.58 -0.97
N THR A 175 -20.55 -5.47 -0.28
CA THR A 175 -21.07 -5.23 1.08
C THR A 175 -22.59 -5.14 1.07
N GLU A 176 -23.19 -4.41 0.12
CA GLU A 176 -24.64 -4.30 -0.04
C GLU A 176 -25.29 -5.67 -0.31
N ILE A 177 -24.70 -6.49 -1.18
CA ILE A 177 -25.16 -7.86 -1.43
C ILE A 177 -25.10 -8.69 -0.15
N GLY A 178 -24.02 -8.57 0.64
CA GLY A 178 -23.89 -9.26 1.93
C GLY A 178 -24.99 -8.87 2.93
N GLN A 179 -25.33 -7.58 3.00
CA GLN A 179 -26.42 -7.08 3.84
C GLN A 179 -27.78 -7.61 3.38
N LEU A 180 -28.06 -7.57 2.07
CA LEU A 180 -29.29 -8.10 1.50
C LEU A 180 -29.44 -9.61 1.73
N ASN A 181 -28.36 -10.38 1.61
CA ASN A 181 -28.38 -11.82 1.91
C ASN A 181 -28.70 -12.08 3.39
N THR A 182 -28.11 -11.30 4.30
CA THR A 182 -28.40 -11.40 5.73
C THR A 182 -29.87 -11.10 6.03
N GLN A 183 -30.43 -10.07 5.40
CA GLN A 183 -31.85 -9.73 5.53
C GLN A 183 -32.75 -10.85 4.98
N LEU A 184 -32.37 -11.43 3.84
CA LEU A 184 -33.10 -12.54 3.25
C LEU A 184 -33.13 -13.76 4.18
N ASP A 185 -32.01 -14.08 4.83
CA ASP A 185 -31.94 -15.21 5.77
C ASP A 185 -32.76 -14.95 7.04
N GLN A 186 -32.77 -13.72 7.54
CA GLN A 186 -33.66 -13.32 8.64
C GLN A 186 -35.14 -13.48 8.26
N GLN A 187 -35.53 -13.06 7.06
CA GLN A 187 -36.90 -13.22 6.57
C GLN A 187 -37.28 -14.69 6.42
N LYS A 188 -36.38 -15.54 5.91
CA LYS A 188 -36.62 -16.99 5.83
C LYS A 188 -36.83 -17.62 7.21
N ALA A 189 -36.02 -17.24 8.21
CA ALA A 189 -36.17 -17.73 9.58
C ALA A 189 -37.51 -17.30 10.20
N GLN A 190 -37.95 -16.06 9.93
CA GLN A 190 -39.28 -15.59 10.35
C GLN A 190 -40.41 -16.40 9.71
N LEU A 191 -40.32 -16.66 8.40
CA LEU A 191 -41.30 -17.48 7.68
C LEU A 191 -41.38 -18.90 8.25
N GLN A 192 -40.25 -19.56 8.48
CA GLN A 192 -40.23 -20.87 9.14
C GLN A 192 -40.87 -20.83 10.54
N GLY A 193 -40.60 -19.78 11.31
CA GLY A 193 -41.24 -19.57 12.62
C GLY A 193 -42.76 -19.41 12.51
N HIS A 194 -43.26 -18.76 11.46
CA HIS A 194 -44.70 -18.66 11.19
C HIS A 194 -45.31 -19.98 10.74
N GLU A 195 -44.62 -20.77 9.92
CA GLU A 195 -45.07 -22.09 9.49
C GLU A 195 -45.28 -23.04 10.67
N ILE A 196 -44.36 -23.05 11.65
CA ILE A 196 -44.49 -23.84 12.88
C ILE A 196 -45.74 -23.42 13.67
N LYS A 197 -45.92 -22.11 13.89
CA LYS A 197 -47.10 -21.59 14.62
C LYS A 197 -48.41 -21.95 13.92
N ILE A 198 -48.44 -21.91 12.59
CA ILE A 198 -49.62 -22.34 11.81
C ILE A 198 -49.90 -23.83 12.07
N GLY A 199 -48.87 -24.68 12.06
CA GLY A 199 -49.01 -26.11 12.37
C GLY A 199 -49.54 -26.38 13.78
N ASP A 200 -49.05 -25.63 14.78
CA ASP A 200 -49.54 -25.73 16.16
C ASP A 200 -51.03 -25.34 16.27
N ILE A 201 -51.41 -24.22 15.65
CA ILE A 201 -52.79 -23.74 15.62
C ILE A 201 -53.71 -24.72 14.89
N GLN A 202 -53.25 -25.35 13.80
CA GLN A 202 -54.01 -26.38 13.09
C GLN A 202 -54.25 -27.60 13.98
N SER A 203 -53.23 -28.06 14.70
CA SER A 203 -53.33 -29.18 15.64
C SER A 203 -54.30 -28.87 16.78
N GLN A 204 -54.24 -27.66 17.33
CA GLN A 204 -55.16 -27.20 18.37
C GLN A 204 -56.61 -27.14 17.87
N ASN A 205 -56.84 -26.57 16.67
CA ASN A 205 -58.17 -26.55 16.05
C ASN A 205 -58.72 -27.96 15.84
N GLN A 206 -57.87 -28.92 15.44
CA GLN A 206 -58.29 -30.30 15.26
C GLN A 206 -58.71 -30.96 16.59
N SER A 207 -57.95 -30.72 17.68
CA SER A 207 -58.34 -31.17 19.02
C SER A 207 -59.69 -30.57 19.44
N GLN A 208 -59.87 -29.27 19.28
CA GLN A 208 -61.12 -28.58 19.60
C GLN A 208 -62.30 -29.10 18.77
N ASN A 209 -62.09 -29.38 17.47
CA ASN A 209 -63.12 -29.96 16.63
C ASN A 209 -63.52 -31.37 17.09
N ASN A 210 -62.57 -32.19 17.53
CA ASN A 210 -62.86 -33.51 18.09
C ASN A 210 -63.66 -33.40 19.40
N GLU A 211 -63.29 -32.46 20.28
CA GLU A 211 -64.05 -32.16 21.50
C GLU A 211 -65.48 -31.71 21.17
N ILE A 212 -65.65 -30.80 20.21
CA ILE A 212 -66.97 -30.34 19.74
C ILE A 212 -67.78 -31.51 19.21
N ALA A 213 -67.19 -32.42 18.44
CA ALA A 213 -67.87 -33.60 17.92
C ALA A 213 -68.36 -34.53 19.04
N SER A 214 -67.51 -34.79 20.05
CA SER A 214 -67.88 -35.57 21.24
C SER A 214 -69.02 -34.93 22.02
N ILE A 215 -68.96 -33.61 22.25
CA ILE A 215 -70.04 -32.87 22.92
C ILE A 215 -71.34 -32.96 22.13
N ARG A 216 -71.31 -32.85 20.79
CA ARG A 216 -72.49 -33.01 19.93
C ARG A 216 -73.12 -34.40 20.04
N GLU A 217 -72.30 -35.45 20.13
CA GLU A 217 -72.79 -36.83 20.34
C GLU A 217 -73.45 -37.01 21.71
N GLN A 218 -72.87 -36.44 22.76
CA GLN A 218 -73.45 -36.42 24.09
C GLN A 218 -74.81 -35.69 24.11
N ILE A 219 -74.92 -34.53 23.46
CA ILE A 219 -76.17 -33.79 23.31
C ILE A 219 -77.23 -34.66 22.63
N THR A 220 -76.89 -35.29 21.50
CA THR A 220 -77.80 -36.16 20.75
C THR A 220 -78.32 -37.32 21.63
N THR A 221 -77.44 -37.90 22.44
CA THR A 221 -77.79 -38.96 23.39
C THR A 221 -78.76 -38.45 24.47
N LEU A 222 -78.49 -37.26 25.03
CA LEU A 222 -79.34 -36.63 26.04
C LEU A 222 -80.71 -36.28 25.47
N GLU A 223 -80.79 -35.73 24.26
CA GLU A 223 -82.04 -35.46 23.55
C GLU A 223 -82.87 -36.73 23.38
N GLY A 224 -82.23 -37.84 23.01
CA GLY A 224 -82.88 -39.15 22.93
C GLY A 224 -83.46 -39.62 24.28
N LYS A 225 -82.72 -39.43 25.39
CA LYS A 225 -83.22 -39.70 26.75
C LYS A 225 -84.40 -38.81 27.12
N ILE A 226 -84.32 -37.51 26.83
CA ILE A 226 -85.40 -36.53 27.06
C ILE A 226 -86.66 -36.95 26.31
N ASN A 227 -86.55 -37.36 25.05
CA ASN A 227 -87.70 -37.83 24.27
C ASN A 227 -88.35 -39.07 24.88
N LYS A 228 -87.58 -40.04 25.37
CA LYS A 228 -88.12 -41.20 26.10
C LYS A 228 -88.90 -40.79 27.35
N VAL A 229 -88.34 -39.88 28.15
CA VAL A 229 -89.01 -39.34 29.35
C VAL A 229 -90.30 -38.62 28.95
N ARG A 230 -90.27 -37.79 27.92
CA ARG A 230 -91.45 -37.06 27.42
C ARG A 230 -92.55 -38.01 26.94
N SER A 231 -92.21 -39.08 26.22
CA SER A 231 -93.16 -40.13 25.82
C SER A 231 -93.75 -40.88 27.02
N ALA A 232 -92.93 -41.18 28.04
CA ALA A 232 -93.41 -41.83 29.26
C ALA A 232 -94.38 -40.94 30.04
N ILE A 233 -94.07 -39.64 30.18
CA ILE A 233 -94.98 -38.66 30.77
C ILE A 233 -96.31 -38.61 30.00
N HIS A 234 -96.27 -38.53 28.66
CA HIS A 234 -97.48 -38.53 27.83
C HIS A 234 -98.32 -39.80 27.99
N TRP A 235 -97.68 -40.98 28.05
CA TRP A 235 -98.38 -42.25 28.27
C TRP A 235 -99.04 -42.31 29.66
N LEU A 236 -98.35 -41.81 30.70
CA LEU A 236 -98.90 -41.69 32.06
C LEU A 236 -100.08 -40.70 32.11
N SER A 237 -100.01 -39.56 31.44
CA SER A 237 -101.12 -38.60 31.35
C SER A 237 -102.35 -39.18 30.66
N GLN A 238 -102.20 -39.91 29.54
CA GLN A 238 -103.32 -40.61 28.91
C GLN A 238 -103.93 -41.72 29.79
N SER A 239 -103.10 -42.37 30.60
CA SER A 239 -103.56 -43.41 31.51
C SER A 239 -104.37 -42.82 32.68
N GLN A 240 -103.97 -41.65 33.20
CA GLN A 240 -104.78 -40.90 34.16
C GLN A 240 -106.11 -40.39 33.58
N GLU A 241 -106.15 -39.95 32.32
CA GLU A 241 -107.42 -39.56 31.66
C GLU A 241 -108.37 -40.75 31.49
N LYS A 242 -107.86 -41.95 31.20
CA LYS A 242 -108.66 -43.19 31.15
C LYS A 242 -109.15 -43.62 32.53
N GLU A 243 -108.32 -43.57 33.56
CA GLU A 243 -108.76 -43.84 34.94
C GLU A 243 -109.81 -42.81 35.42
N HIS A 244 -109.68 -41.53 35.08
CA HIS A 244 -110.69 -40.51 35.38
C HIS A 244 -112.00 -40.70 34.57
N SER A 245 -111.91 -41.20 33.33
CA SER A 245 -113.07 -41.60 32.51
C SER A 245 -113.78 -42.82 33.11
N ASP A 246 -113.03 -43.82 33.57
CA ASP A 246 -113.59 -45.05 34.14
C ASP A 246 -114.21 -44.82 35.52
N ILE A 247 -113.67 -43.88 36.33
CA ILE A 247 -114.28 -43.45 37.60
C ILE A 247 -115.62 -42.72 37.38
N HIS A 248 -115.81 -42.02 36.25
CA HIS A 248 -117.08 -41.36 35.93
C HIS A 248 -118.14 -42.27 35.31
N THR A 249 -117.84 -43.55 35.06
CA THR A 249 -118.79 -44.52 34.45
C THR A 249 -119.32 -45.56 35.45
N THR A 250 -118.96 -45.48 36.73
CA THR A 250 -119.52 -46.32 37.80
C THR A 250 -120.09 -45.49 38.95
N LEU A 251 -121.16 -44.72 38.68
CA LEU A 251 -122.20 -44.42 39.67
C LEU A 251 -123.57 -44.37 38.97
N PRO A 252 -124.55 -45.17 39.41
CA PRO A 252 -125.82 -45.37 38.71
C PRO A 252 -126.85 -44.28 39.02
N ILE A 253 -127.62 -43.90 38.00
CA ILE A 253 -129.06 -43.67 38.11
C ILE A 253 -129.73 -44.54 37.05
#